data_AF-A0A425XX63-F1
#
_entry.id   AF-A0A425XX63-F1
#
_cell.length_a   1.000
_cell.length_b   1.000
_cell.length_c   1.000
_cell.angle_alpha   90.00
_cell.angle_beta   90.00
_cell.angle_gamma   90.00
#
_symmetry.space_group_name_H-M   'P 1'
#
loop_
_entity.id
_entity.type
_entity.pdbx_description
1 polymer ?
#
loop_
_entity_poly.entity_id
_entity_poly.type
_entity_poly.pdbx_seq_one_letter_code
_entity_poly.pdbx_strand_id
1 'polypeptide(L)'
;MDKHQTLTYYQALSLLKLEDKLDELKQDAFYQKVILKVRDHVTRIEDFKKNQETSRYITLSKQEHRETLEVICFQISNGLKYQGFINDFVPFRDLKGYGKNQLYKYSGLNLLNKSKYLLVFTQKYGKEVEDAELDTALMKNLAKAISDFEKLLEKPQNHIESVKKATAAISDELRAYSLLLNRVIKPYMYSKYEQTQPEIYSRFLISLKGNKISKRKRALIGRITDTNGNLLHRVRVSVDGKKPEVKRGTKGNYFYKNMTNGSHQLKFSCKGYEPILKEVLILASQTTRLNVVMQRESQQDK
;
A
#
# COMPACT_ATOMS: atom_id res chain seq x y z
N MET A 1 -7.48 1.12 0.68
CA MET A 1 -7.46 1.24 2.16
C MET A 1 -6.02 1.32 2.66
N ASP A 2 -5.76 2.12 3.69
CA ASP A 2 -4.46 2.10 4.38
C ASP A 2 -4.35 0.94 5.39
N LYS A 3 -3.16 0.78 5.98
CA LYS A 3 -2.87 -0.31 6.93
C LYS A 3 -3.73 -0.26 8.20
N HIS A 4 -4.02 0.93 8.73
CA HIS A 4 -4.81 1.11 9.94
C HIS A 4 -6.30 0.81 9.67
N GLN A 5 -6.82 1.32 8.56
CA GLN A 5 -8.17 1.02 8.07
C GLN A 5 -8.36 -0.48 7.89
N THR A 6 -7.37 -1.16 7.30
CA THR A 6 -7.38 -2.61 7.08
C THR A 6 -7.50 -3.39 8.39
N LEU A 7 -6.74 -3.00 9.42
CA LEU A 7 -6.84 -3.63 10.74
C LEU A 7 -8.20 -3.43 11.39
N THR A 8 -8.76 -2.23 11.29
CA THR A 8 -10.06 -1.89 11.87
C THR A 8 -11.17 -2.66 11.18
N TYR A 9 -11.11 -2.80 9.85
CA TYR A 9 -12.03 -3.65 9.09
C TYR A 9 -11.93 -5.13 9.48
N TYR A 10 -10.72 -5.69 9.61
CA TYR A 10 -10.58 -7.08 10.06
C TYR A 10 -11.04 -7.29 11.51
N GLN A 11 -10.90 -6.28 12.37
CA GLN A 11 -11.48 -6.32 13.70
C GLN A 11 -13.02 -6.43 13.65
N ALA A 12 -13.66 -5.66 12.77
CA ALA A 12 -15.12 -5.74 12.56
C ALA A 12 -15.53 -7.14 12.08
N LEU A 13 -14.81 -7.71 11.11
CA LEU A 13 -15.05 -9.07 10.63
C LEU A 13 -14.85 -10.13 11.73
N SER A 14 -13.82 -9.99 12.55
CA SER A 14 -13.57 -10.90 13.68
C SER A 14 -14.69 -10.83 14.71
N LEU A 15 -15.27 -9.65 14.93
CA LEU A 15 -16.40 -9.46 15.82
C LEU A 15 -17.68 -10.13 15.27
N LEU A 16 -17.94 -10.02 13.96
CA LEU A 16 -19.05 -10.74 13.31
C LEU A 16 -18.87 -12.26 13.45
N LYS A 17 -17.65 -12.78 13.25
CA LYS A 17 -17.37 -14.23 13.41
C LYS A 17 -17.50 -14.74 14.84
N LEU A 18 -17.44 -13.86 15.84
CA LEU A 18 -17.60 -14.24 17.23
C LEU A 18 -19.06 -14.61 17.53
N GLU A 19 -19.99 -13.87 16.94
CA GLU A 19 -21.44 -14.11 17.03
C GLU A 19 -21.80 -15.53 16.58
N ASP A 20 -21.24 -15.98 15.46
CA ASP A 20 -21.51 -17.32 14.91
C ASP A 20 -21.12 -18.45 15.88
N LYS A 21 -20.14 -18.19 16.77
CA LYS A 21 -19.49 -19.18 17.64
C LYS A 21 -20.04 -19.24 19.06
N LEU A 22 -20.87 -18.28 19.47
CA LEU A 22 -21.36 -18.18 20.85
C LEU A 22 -22.88 -18.03 20.84
N ASP A 23 -23.58 -19.09 21.20
CA ASP A 23 -25.04 -19.14 21.15
C ASP A 23 -25.69 -18.18 22.15
N GLU A 24 -25.02 -17.89 23.27
CA GLU A 24 -25.46 -16.91 24.26
C GLU A 24 -25.52 -15.49 23.67
N LEU A 25 -24.61 -15.16 22.73
CA LEU A 25 -24.65 -13.88 22.01
C LEU A 25 -25.73 -13.85 20.92
N LYS A 26 -26.15 -15.01 20.41
CA LYS A 26 -27.29 -15.11 19.47
C LYS A 26 -28.62 -14.87 20.15
N GLN A 27 -28.74 -15.32 21.41
CA GLN A 27 -29.96 -15.12 22.21
C GLN A 27 -30.06 -13.71 22.81
N ASP A 28 -28.96 -12.97 22.88
CA ASP A 28 -28.94 -11.60 23.39
C ASP A 28 -29.51 -10.60 22.37
N ALA A 29 -30.77 -10.23 22.54
CA ALA A 29 -31.47 -9.28 21.67
C ALA A 29 -30.78 -7.91 21.52
N PHE A 30 -30.14 -7.38 22.57
CA PHE A 30 -29.45 -6.10 22.48
C PHE A 30 -28.17 -6.24 21.67
N TYR A 31 -27.37 -7.27 21.95
CA TYR A 31 -26.15 -7.56 21.20
C TYR A 31 -26.47 -7.78 19.72
N GLN A 32 -27.51 -8.57 19.41
CA GLN A 32 -28.01 -8.83 18.06
C GLN A 32 -28.40 -7.55 17.32
N LYS A 33 -29.09 -6.62 17.98
CA LYS A 33 -29.44 -5.33 17.38
C LYS A 33 -28.19 -4.49 17.03
N VAL A 34 -27.15 -4.55 17.85
CA VAL A 34 -25.92 -3.78 17.63
C VAL A 34 -25.01 -4.45 16.60
N ILE A 35 -24.90 -5.77 16.59
CA ILE A 35 -24.06 -6.51 15.65
C ILE A 35 -24.60 -6.43 14.21
N LEU A 36 -25.93 -6.33 14.04
CA LEU A 36 -26.55 -6.02 12.75
C LEU A 36 -26.03 -4.69 12.17
N LYS A 37 -25.92 -3.64 13.00
CA LYS A 37 -25.34 -2.37 12.54
C LYS A 37 -23.87 -2.51 12.13
N VAL A 38 -23.09 -3.34 12.84
CA VAL A 38 -21.71 -3.66 12.46
C VAL A 38 -21.70 -4.36 11.09
N ARG A 39 -22.62 -5.29 10.84
CA ARG A 39 -22.78 -5.98 9.55
C ARG A 39 -23.07 -4.99 8.43
N ASP A 40 -23.99 -4.05 8.65
CA ASP A 40 -24.31 -2.99 7.68
C ASP A 40 -23.10 -2.13 7.31
N HIS A 41 -22.29 -1.76 8.30
CA HIS A 41 -21.05 -1.02 8.07
C HIS A 41 -20.05 -1.85 7.26
N VAL A 42 -19.89 -3.14 7.58
CA VAL A 42 -18.98 -4.06 6.86
C VAL A 42 -19.43 -4.23 5.40
N THR A 43 -20.71 -4.47 5.14
CA THR A 43 -21.26 -4.61 3.79
C THR A 43 -21.02 -3.36 2.95
N ARG A 44 -21.29 -2.17 3.51
CA ARG A 44 -21.01 -0.90 2.81
C ARG A 44 -19.52 -0.72 2.49
N ILE A 45 -18.63 -1.07 3.43
CA ILE A 45 -17.18 -1.05 3.19
C ILE A 45 -16.80 -1.99 2.05
N GLU A 46 -17.38 -3.18 1.97
CA GLU A 46 -17.13 -4.15 0.90
C GLU A 46 -17.57 -3.63 -0.47
N ASP A 47 -18.72 -2.97 -0.55
CA ASP A 47 -19.19 -2.36 -1.80
C ASP A 47 -18.28 -1.22 -2.25
N PHE A 48 -17.81 -0.38 -1.31
CA PHE A 48 -16.80 0.64 -1.64
C PHE A 48 -15.46 0.04 -2.06
N LYS A 49 -15.05 -1.12 -1.51
CA LYS A 49 -13.82 -1.81 -1.91
C LYS A 49 -13.90 -2.36 -3.34
N LYS A 50 -15.04 -2.93 -3.75
CA LYS A 50 -15.24 -3.38 -5.15
C LYS A 50 -14.99 -2.23 -6.13
N ASN A 51 -15.46 -1.03 -5.79
CA ASN A 51 -15.21 0.18 -6.59
C ASN A 51 -13.71 0.55 -6.66
N GLN A 52 -12.90 0.26 -5.63
CA GLN A 52 -11.45 0.47 -5.66
C GLN A 52 -10.71 -0.58 -6.50
N GLU A 53 -11.13 -1.85 -6.45
CA GLU A 53 -10.46 -2.95 -7.16
C GLU A 53 -10.58 -2.84 -8.68
N THR A 54 -11.67 -2.24 -9.19
CA THR A 54 -11.80 -1.90 -10.61
C THR A 54 -10.64 -1.04 -11.14
N SER A 55 -9.96 -0.26 -10.30
CA SER A 55 -8.85 0.62 -10.72
C SER A 55 -7.66 -0.11 -11.34
N ARG A 56 -7.28 -1.24 -10.73
CA ARG A 56 -6.14 -2.03 -11.18
C ARG A 56 -6.46 -2.72 -12.50
N TYR A 57 -7.67 -3.25 -12.61
CA TYR A 57 -8.18 -3.83 -13.86
C TYR A 57 -8.25 -2.78 -14.97
N ILE A 58 -8.77 -1.58 -14.70
CA ILE A 58 -8.82 -0.49 -15.68
C ILE A 58 -7.41 -0.08 -16.13
N THR A 59 -6.43 -0.05 -15.22
CA THR A 59 -5.04 0.29 -15.55
C THR A 59 -4.41 -0.75 -16.48
N LEU A 60 -4.56 -2.04 -16.16
CA LEU A 60 -4.08 -3.14 -16.98
C LEU A 60 -4.77 -3.17 -18.34
N SER A 61 -6.10 -3.11 -18.34
CA SER A 61 -6.91 -3.07 -19.57
C SER A 61 -6.53 -1.88 -20.44
N LYS A 62 -6.31 -0.70 -19.87
CA LYS A 62 -5.83 0.48 -20.61
C LYS A 62 -4.47 0.24 -21.25
N GLN A 63 -3.56 -0.44 -20.56
CA GLN A 63 -2.26 -0.78 -21.12
C GLN A 63 -2.39 -1.80 -22.28
N GLU A 64 -3.21 -2.84 -22.13
CA GLU A 64 -3.46 -3.82 -23.20
C GLU A 64 -4.07 -3.17 -24.46
N HIS A 65 -5.07 -2.30 -24.28
CA HIS A 65 -5.68 -1.57 -25.40
C HIS A 65 -4.71 -0.58 -26.03
N ARG A 66 -3.84 0.04 -25.23
CA ARG A 66 -2.76 0.89 -25.72
C ARG A 66 -1.80 0.10 -26.60
N GLU A 67 -1.27 -1.02 -26.11
CA GLU A 67 -0.34 -1.88 -26.85
C GLU A 67 -0.97 -2.39 -28.15
N THR A 68 -2.24 -2.80 -28.10
CA THR A 68 -3.01 -3.19 -29.28
C THR A 68 -3.08 -2.06 -30.31
N LEU A 69 -3.40 -0.84 -29.87
CA LEU A 69 -3.48 0.33 -30.74
C LEU A 69 -2.11 0.70 -31.34
N GLU A 70 -1.03 0.62 -30.56
CA GLU A 70 0.34 0.85 -31.01
C GLU A 70 0.75 -0.16 -32.11
N VAL A 71 0.45 -1.45 -31.91
CA VAL A 71 0.75 -2.50 -32.87
C VAL A 71 0.01 -2.27 -34.18
N ILE A 72 -1.29 -2.00 -34.13
CA ILE A 72 -2.10 -1.77 -35.34
C ILE A 72 -1.63 -0.52 -36.09
N CYS A 73 -1.35 0.58 -35.38
CA CYS A 73 -0.83 1.81 -35.99
C CYS A 73 0.53 1.57 -36.66
N PHE A 74 1.42 0.82 -36.01
CA PHE A 74 2.73 0.49 -36.56
C PHE A 74 2.59 -0.34 -37.84
N GLN A 75 1.77 -1.41 -37.82
CA GLN A 75 1.52 -2.27 -38.98
C GLN A 75 1.00 -1.50 -40.18
N ILE A 76 -0.08 -0.72 -39.98
CA ILE A 76 -0.68 0.09 -41.06
C ILE A 76 0.34 1.10 -41.59
N SER A 77 1.03 1.83 -40.70
CA SER A 77 1.99 2.86 -41.14
C SER A 77 3.18 2.29 -41.91
N ASN A 78 3.65 1.08 -41.56
CA ASN A 78 4.73 0.43 -42.28
C ASN A 78 4.27 -0.09 -43.65
N GLY A 79 3.07 -0.68 -43.72
CA GLY A 79 2.48 -1.12 -44.99
C GLY A 79 2.33 0.06 -45.95
N LEU A 80 1.77 1.18 -45.47
CA LEU A 80 1.67 2.42 -46.26
C LEU A 80 3.03 2.89 -46.74
N LYS A 81 4.03 3.01 -45.86
CA LYS A 81 5.38 3.47 -46.24
C LYS A 81 6.01 2.60 -47.30
N TYR A 82 5.93 1.28 -47.12
CA TYR A 82 6.48 0.32 -48.06
C TYR A 82 5.88 0.53 -49.45
N GLN A 83 4.54 0.65 -49.52
CA GLN A 83 3.87 0.95 -50.78
C GLN A 83 4.23 2.33 -51.35
N GLY A 84 4.40 3.33 -50.48
CA GLY A 84 4.86 4.66 -50.86
C GLY A 84 6.26 4.66 -51.48
N PHE A 85 7.14 3.74 -51.09
CA PHE A 85 8.45 3.57 -51.72
C PHE A 85 8.36 2.87 -53.08
N ILE A 86 7.49 1.86 -53.22
CA ILE A 86 7.31 1.14 -54.49
C ILE A 86 6.69 2.04 -55.56
N ASN A 87 5.64 2.77 -55.20
CA ASN A 87 4.87 3.58 -56.15
C ASN A 87 5.33 5.05 -56.23
N ASP A 88 6.43 5.39 -55.55
CA ASP A 88 6.92 6.77 -55.36
C ASP A 88 5.83 7.75 -54.86
N PHE A 89 4.87 7.25 -54.08
CA PHE A 89 3.76 8.05 -53.56
C PHE A 89 4.19 8.80 -52.30
N VAL A 90 4.57 10.07 -52.49
CA VAL A 90 5.12 10.97 -51.46
C VAL A 90 4.32 10.99 -50.15
N PRO A 91 2.96 11.07 -50.14
CA PRO A 91 2.20 11.13 -48.89
C PRO A 91 2.44 9.93 -47.97
N PHE A 92 2.63 8.73 -48.53
CA PHE A 92 2.88 7.52 -47.75
C PHE A 92 4.33 7.43 -47.30
N ARG A 93 5.28 7.77 -48.18
CA ARG A 93 6.72 7.78 -47.88
C ARG A 93 7.07 8.71 -46.71
N ASP A 94 6.44 9.89 -46.68
CA ASP A 94 6.73 10.93 -45.69
C ASP A 94 5.96 10.77 -44.37
N LEU A 95 5.25 9.66 -44.17
CA LEU A 95 4.46 9.39 -42.98
C LEU A 95 5.34 9.24 -41.72
N LYS A 96 5.59 10.31 -40.99
CA LYS A 96 6.46 10.30 -39.79
C LYS A 96 5.67 10.08 -38.50
N GLY A 97 6.35 9.61 -37.46
CA GLY A 97 5.79 9.56 -36.10
C GLY A 97 5.17 8.21 -35.69
N TYR A 98 5.24 7.18 -36.53
CA TYR A 98 4.63 5.86 -36.27
C TYR A 98 5.65 4.73 -36.04
N GLY A 99 6.93 5.06 -35.80
CA GLY A 99 7.89 4.02 -35.41
C GLY A 99 7.53 3.41 -34.06
N LYS A 100 7.81 2.12 -33.84
CA LYS A 100 7.53 1.41 -32.57
C LYS A 100 8.00 2.19 -31.34
N ASN A 101 9.23 2.70 -31.38
CA ASN A 101 9.82 3.49 -30.29
C ASN A 101 9.18 4.89 -30.13
N GLN A 102 8.58 5.44 -31.19
CA GLN A 102 7.90 6.74 -31.14
C GLN A 102 6.49 6.59 -30.57
N LEU A 103 5.74 5.59 -31.03
CA LEU A 103 4.39 5.28 -30.55
C LEU A 103 4.38 4.99 -29.05
N TYR A 104 5.32 4.17 -28.58
CA TYR A 104 5.50 3.88 -27.15
C TYR A 104 5.76 5.14 -26.30
N LYS A 105 6.43 6.16 -26.86
CA LYS A 105 6.76 7.40 -26.14
C LYS A 105 5.60 8.39 -26.07
N TYR A 106 4.54 8.22 -26.86
CA TYR A 106 3.42 9.17 -26.83
C TYR A 106 2.62 9.05 -25.53
N SER A 107 2.10 10.19 -25.05
CA SER A 107 1.03 10.16 -24.05
C SER A 107 -0.21 9.48 -24.63
N GLY A 108 -1.10 8.97 -23.78
CA GLY A 108 -2.33 8.30 -24.26
C GLY A 108 -3.16 9.19 -25.20
N LEU A 109 -3.28 10.48 -24.88
CA LEU A 109 -4.00 11.44 -25.72
C LEU A 109 -3.30 11.68 -27.06
N ASN A 110 -1.97 11.82 -27.05
CA ASN A 110 -1.20 12.01 -28.28
C ASN A 110 -1.24 10.76 -29.17
N LEU A 111 -1.17 9.57 -28.58
CA LEU A 111 -1.34 8.31 -29.31
C LEU A 111 -2.72 8.27 -29.96
N LEU A 112 -3.81 8.54 -29.21
CA LEU A 112 -5.17 8.58 -29.73
C LEU A 112 -5.31 9.56 -30.91
N ASN A 113 -4.79 10.79 -30.76
CA ASN A 113 -4.84 11.80 -31.81
C ASN A 113 -4.08 11.37 -33.06
N LYS A 114 -2.91 10.74 -32.91
CA LYS A 114 -2.14 10.20 -34.04
C LYS A 114 -2.85 9.02 -34.70
N SER A 115 -3.45 8.12 -33.93
CA SER A 115 -4.24 7.01 -34.46
C SER A 115 -5.47 7.50 -35.24
N LYS A 116 -6.19 8.51 -34.71
CA LYS A 116 -7.31 9.16 -35.42
C LYS A 116 -6.86 9.82 -36.71
N TYR A 117 -5.73 10.55 -36.68
CA TYR A 117 -5.15 11.12 -37.90
C TYR A 117 -4.83 10.01 -38.93
N LEU A 118 -4.23 8.89 -38.51
CA LEU A 118 -3.91 7.78 -39.40
C LEU A 118 -5.18 7.17 -40.04
N LEU A 119 -6.26 7.04 -39.27
CA LEU A 119 -7.56 6.57 -39.77
C LEU A 119 -8.16 7.53 -40.81
N VAL A 120 -8.12 8.85 -40.56
CA VAL A 120 -8.60 9.85 -41.53
C VAL A 120 -7.69 9.89 -42.76
N PHE A 121 -6.38 9.76 -42.56
CA PHE A 121 -5.39 9.76 -43.63
C PHE A 121 -5.59 8.59 -44.60
N THR A 122 -5.85 7.39 -44.08
CA THR A 122 -6.15 6.20 -44.89
C THR A 122 -7.48 6.31 -45.63
N GLN A 123 -8.52 6.89 -44.99
CA GLN A 123 -9.79 7.16 -45.67
C GLN A 123 -9.64 8.18 -46.81
N LYS A 124 -8.76 9.18 -46.64
CA LYS A 124 -8.50 10.20 -47.66
C LYS A 124 -7.88 9.60 -48.93
N TYR A 125 -7.01 8.60 -48.79
CA TYR A 125 -6.30 7.95 -49.90
C TYR A 125 -6.80 6.52 -50.12
N GLY A 126 -8.11 6.29 -50.00
CA GLY A 126 -8.69 4.94 -49.94
C GLY A 126 -8.31 4.04 -51.12
N LYS A 127 -8.22 4.58 -52.34
CA LYS A 127 -7.81 3.82 -53.53
C LYS A 127 -6.36 3.34 -53.44
N GLU A 128 -5.45 4.24 -53.07
CA GLU A 128 -4.03 3.93 -52.91
C GLU A 128 -3.79 2.98 -51.72
N VAL A 129 -4.67 2.99 -50.71
CA VAL A 129 -4.66 2.02 -49.61
C VAL A 129 -5.15 0.64 -50.07
N GLU A 130 -6.17 0.58 -50.93
CA GLU A 130 -6.63 -0.68 -51.56
C GLU A 130 -5.52 -1.30 -52.41
N ASP A 131 -4.82 -0.49 -53.21
CA ASP A 131 -3.66 -0.91 -54.00
C ASP A 131 -2.47 -1.38 -53.14
N ALA A 132 -2.41 -0.95 -51.88
CA ALA A 132 -1.40 -1.40 -50.91
C ALA A 132 -1.71 -2.76 -50.28
N GLU A 133 -2.81 -3.41 -50.70
CA GLU A 133 -3.33 -4.66 -50.13
C GLU A 133 -3.52 -4.60 -48.60
N LEU A 134 -3.74 -3.40 -48.07
CA LEU A 134 -4.02 -3.23 -46.66
C LEU A 134 -5.44 -3.74 -46.38
N ASP A 135 -5.49 -4.92 -45.76
CA ASP A 135 -6.73 -5.62 -45.44
C ASP A 135 -7.77 -4.69 -44.80
N THR A 136 -8.98 -4.65 -45.37
CA THR A 136 -10.13 -3.93 -44.81
C THR A 136 -10.40 -4.32 -43.34
N ALA A 137 -10.01 -5.53 -42.92
CA ALA A 137 -10.09 -5.96 -41.53
C ALA A 137 -9.12 -5.18 -40.62
N LEU A 138 -7.89 -4.86 -41.07
CA LEU A 138 -6.95 -4.04 -40.31
C LEU A 138 -7.49 -2.63 -40.07
N MET A 139 -8.14 -2.04 -41.07
CA MET A 139 -8.76 -0.72 -40.95
C MET A 139 -9.94 -0.71 -39.97
N LYS A 140 -10.78 -1.76 -40.01
CA LYS A 140 -11.85 -1.96 -39.02
C LYS A 140 -11.27 -2.15 -37.61
N ASN A 141 -10.18 -2.90 -37.49
CA ASN A 141 -9.49 -3.13 -36.22
C ASN A 141 -8.90 -1.82 -35.67
N LEU A 142 -8.34 -0.96 -36.52
CA LEU A 142 -7.86 0.37 -36.10
C LEU A 142 -9.00 1.23 -35.55
N ALA A 143 -10.12 1.33 -36.28
CA ALA A 143 -11.27 2.11 -35.82
C ALA A 143 -11.83 1.59 -34.49
N LYS A 144 -11.93 0.26 -34.34
CA LYS A 144 -12.34 -0.38 -33.09
C LYS A 144 -11.37 -0.07 -31.95
N ALA A 145 -10.07 -0.26 -32.16
CA ALA A 145 -9.05 -0.01 -31.15
C ALA A 145 -9.00 1.46 -30.70
N ILE A 146 -9.22 2.42 -31.62
CA ILE A 146 -9.36 3.85 -31.31
C ILE A 146 -10.56 4.07 -30.38
N SER A 147 -11.75 3.57 -30.76
CA SER A 147 -12.97 3.70 -29.95
C SER A 147 -12.81 3.09 -28.55
N ASP A 148 -12.25 1.88 -28.46
CA ASP A 148 -12.10 1.18 -27.20
C ASP A 148 -11.08 1.88 -26.29
N PHE A 149 -9.97 2.37 -26.84
CA PHE A 149 -8.98 3.13 -26.08
C PHE A 149 -9.49 4.51 -25.64
N GLU A 150 -10.26 5.19 -26.48
CA GLU A 150 -10.88 6.49 -26.16
C GLU A 150 -11.82 6.39 -24.94
N LYS A 151 -12.66 5.35 -24.89
CA LYS A 151 -13.53 5.06 -23.74
C LYS A 151 -12.76 4.84 -22.43
N LEU A 152 -11.48 4.50 -22.49
CA LEU A 152 -10.61 4.33 -21.32
C LEU A 152 -9.84 5.61 -20.95
N LEU A 153 -9.74 6.58 -21.88
CA LEU A 153 -9.02 7.84 -21.68
C LEU A 153 -9.85 8.96 -21.04
N GLU A 154 -11.17 8.97 -21.20
CA GLU A 154 -12.05 9.95 -20.52
C GLU A 154 -12.21 9.67 -19.01
N LYS A 155 -11.78 8.49 -18.56
CA LYS A 155 -12.01 7.98 -17.20
C LYS A 155 -11.00 8.35 -16.10
N PRO A 156 -9.75 8.80 -16.32
CA PRO A 156 -8.77 8.92 -15.23
C PRO A 156 -9.18 9.89 -14.13
N GLN A 157 -9.65 11.10 -14.47
CA GLN A 157 -10.03 12.10 -13.45
C GLN A 157 -11.27 11.67 -12.69
N ASN A 158 -12.34 11.30 -13.40
CA ASN A 158 -13.58 10.78 -12.81
C ASN A 158 -13.31 9.54 -11.94
N HIS A 159 -12.38 8.69 -12.36
CA HIS A 159 -11.99 7.51 -11.60
C HIS A 159 -11.15 7.85 -10.36
N ILE A 160 -10.18 8.77 -10.46
CA ILE A 160 -9.42 9.27 -9.31
C ILE A 160 -10.38 9.89 -8.29
N GLU A 161 -11.34 10.70 -8.75
CA GLU A 161 -12.37 11.27 -7.89
C GLU A 161 -13.27 10.21 -7.26
N SER A 162 -13.69 9.20 -8.03
CA SER A 162 -14.47 8.07 -7.52
C SER A 162 -13.71 7.26 -6.46
N VAL A 163 -12.44 6.94 -6.71
CA VAL A 163 -11.57 6.23 -5.75
C VAL A 163 -11.35 7.08 -4.49
N LYS A 164 -11.16 8.40 -4.65
CA LYS A 164 -11.03 9.34 -3.52
C LYS A 164 -12.32 9.37 -2.69
N LYS A 165 -13.49 9.47 -3.34
CA LYS A 165 -14.82 9.42 -2.70
C LYS A 165 -15.03 8.08 -1.98
N ALA A 166 -14.72 6.95 -2.61
CA ALA A 166 -14.80 5.63 -2.00
C ALA A 166 -13.85 5.48 -0.80
N THR A 167 -12.63 6.01 -0.90
CA THR A 167 -11.66 5.98 0.21
C THR A 167 -12.14 6.81 1.40
N ALA A 168 -12.70 7.99 1.15
CA ALA A 168 -13.31 8.82 2.18
C ALA A 168 -14.49 8.11 2.83
N ALA A 169 -15.40 7.54 2.03
CA ALA A 169 -16.55 6.79 2.52
C ALA A 169 -16.14 5.59 3.40
N ILE A 170 -15.13 4.81 2.99
CA ILE A 170 -14.59 3.72 3.83
C ILE A 170 -14.06 4.27 5.16
N SER A 171 -13.35 5.41 5.14
CA SER A 171 -12.84 6.02 6.35
C SER A 171 -13.96 6.45 7.31
N ASP A 172 -15.04 7.01 6.77
CA ASP A 172 -16.19 7.45 7.54
C ASP A 172 -16.96 6.27 8.13
N GLU A 173 -17.19 5.20 7.34
CA GLU A 173 -17.82 3.97 7.83
C GLU A 173 -16.98 3.28 8.93
N LEU A 174 -15.66 3.23 8.77
CA LEU A 174 -14.76 2.69 9.81
C LEU A 174 -14.74 3.55 11.08
N ARG A 175 -14.88 4.87 10.94
CA ARG A 175 -15.02 5.78 12.09
C ARG A 175 -16.35 5.53 12.80
N ALA A 176 -17.45 5.39 12.05
CA ALA A 176 -18.76 5.05 12.60
C ALA A 176 -18.74 3.71 13.36
N TYR A 177 -18.15 2.67 12.75
CA TYR A 177 -17.90 1.39 13.42
C TYR A 177 -17.07 1.56 14.69
N SER A 178 -15.98 2.34 14.65
CA SER A 178 -15.12 2.55 15.82
C SER A 178 -15.87 3.26 16.97
N LEU A 179 -16.76 4.19 16.65
CA LEU A 179 -17.62 4.83 17.63
C LEU A 179 -18.62 3.84 18.22
N LEU A 180 -19.28 3.03 17.39
CA LEU A 180 -20.20 1.99 17.82
C LEU A 180 -19.51 0.97 18.75
N LEU A 181 -18.33 0.51 18.36
CA LEU A 181 -17.52 -0.42 19.14
C LEU A 181 -17.17 0.17 20.51
N ASN A 182 -16.65 1.39 20.55
CA ASN A 182 -16.12 1.97 21.80
C ASN A 182 -17.21 2.54 22.72
N ARG A 183 -18.31 3.07 22.17
CA ARG A 183 -19.37 3.73 22.96
C ARG A 183 -20.51 2.79 23.34
N VAL A 184 -20.73 1.71 22.59
CA VAL A 184 -21.88 0.82 22.78
C VAL A 184 -21.42 -0.59 23.11
N ILE A 185 -20.69 -1.23 22.19
CA ILE A 185 -20.40 -2.67 22.30
C ILE A 185 -19.46 -2.96 23.48
N LYS A 186 -18.34 -2.25 23.60
CA LYS A 186 -17.38 -2.50 24.69
C LYS A 186 -17.98 -2.27 26.08
N PRO A 187 -18.65 -1.13 26.36
CA PRO A 187 -19.29 -0.92 27.66
C PRO A 187 -20.33 -2.00 27.98
N TYR A 188 -21.14 -2.39 26.98
CA TYR A 188 -22.14 -3.42 27.15
C TYR A 188 -21.54 -4.80 27.47
N MET A 189 -20.54 -5.22 26.69
CA MET A 189 -19.86 -6.50 26.90
C MET A 189 -19.18 -6.56 28.27
N TYR A 190 -18.59 -5.43 28.68
CA TYR A 190 -18.02 -5.27 30.02
C TYR A 190 -19.09 -5.42 31.11
N SER A 191 -20.15 -4.61 31.06
CA SER A 191 -21.18 -4.57 32.10
C SER A 191 -21.95 -5.87 32.24
N LYS A 192 -22.21 -6.56 31.13
CA LYS A 192 -23.05 -7.75 31.13
C LYS A 192 -22.28 -9.04 31.37
N TYR A 193 -21.10 -9.20 30.75
CA TYR A 193 -20.43 -10.49 30.65
C TYR A 193 -19.12 -10.59 31.42
N GLU A 194 -18.50 -9.49 31.85
CA GLU A 194 -17.19 -9.57 32.52
C GLU A 194 -17.23 -10.44 33.78
N GLN A 195 -18.25 -10.27 34.62
CA GLN A 195 -18.39 -11.00 35.88
C GLN A 195 -19.23 -12.28 35.73
N THR A 196 -20.28 -12.25 34.90
CA THR A 196 -21.24 -13.35 34.80
C THR A 196 -20.72 -14.48 33.90
N GLN A 197 -20.03 -14.15 32.81
CA GLN A 197 -19.53 -15.10 31.80
C GLN A 197 -18.15 -14.66 31.29
N PRO A 198 -17.11 -14.73 32.16
CA PRO A 198 -15.78 -14.21 31.86
C PRO A 198 -15.15 -14.84 30.61
N GLU A 199 -15.50 -16.09 30.30
CA GLU A 199 -15.05 -16.74 29.06
C GLU A 199 -15.53 -16.01 27.80
N ILE A 200 -16.80 -15.62 27.75
CA ILE A 200 -17.37 -14.87 26.61
C ILE A 200 -16.68 -13.52 26.48
N TYR A 201 -16.52 -12.81 27.59
CA TYR A 201 -15.83 -11.53 27.61
C TYR A 201 -14.36 -11.65 27.16
N SER A 202 -13.66 -12.71 27.57
CA SER A 202 -12.28 -12.98 27.15
C SER A 202 -12.18 -13.24 25.64
N ARG A 203 -13.09 -14.05 25.07
CA ARG A 203 -13.16 -14.34 23.64
C ARG A 203 -13.47 -13.07 22.84
N PHE A 204 -14.35 -12.22 23.36
CA PHE A 204 -14.60 -10.90 22.81
C PHE A 204 -13.32 -10.04 22.76
N LEU A 205 -12.58 -9.93 23.86
CA LEU A 205 -11.32 -9.18 23.87
C LEU A 205 -10.28 -9.74 22.89
N ILE A 206 -10.24 -11.07 22.70
CA ILE A 206 -9.37 -11.72 21.71
C ILE A 206 -9.80 -11.33 20.29
N SER A 207 -11.11 -11.37 19.98
CA SER A 207 -11.63 -10.97 18.66
C SER A 207 -11.25 -9.51 18.31
N LEU A 208 -11.21 -8.63 19.32
CA LEU A 208 -10.83 -7.24 19.14
C LEU A 208 -9.34 -7.00 18.98
N LYS A 209 -8.47 -7.92 19.42
CA LYS A 209 -7.02 -7.69 19.32
C LYS A 209 -6.55 -7.67 17.86
N GLY A 210 -7.34 -8.21 16.92
CA GLY A 210 -6.95 -8.38 15.51
C GLY A 210 -5.64 -9.13 15.37
N ASN A 211 -5.22 -9.42 14.15
CA ASN A 211 -3.80 -9.74 13.92
C ASN A 211 -3.01 -8.46 14.18
N LYS A 212 -2.68 -8.16 15.44
CA LYS A 212 -1.72 -7.11 15.77
C LYS A 212 -0.51 -7.43 14.91
N ILE A 213 -0.16 -6.51 14.00
CA ILE A 213 1.11 -6.57 13.29
C ILE A 213 2.13 -6.84 14.39
N SER A 214 2.80 -7.99 14.34
CA SER A 214 3.86 -8.32 15.28
C SER A 214 4.78 -7.10 15.27
N LYS A 215 4.70 -6.27 16.32
CA LYS A 215 5.64 -5.18 16.49
C LYS A 215 6.96 -5.92 16.54
N ARG A 216 7.79 -5.79 15.49
CA ARG A 216 9.06 -6.54 15.37
C ARG A 216 9.69 -6.59 16.76
N LYS A 217 9.66 -7.75 17.41
CA LYS A 217 10.10 -7.86 18.80
C LYS A 217 11.55 -7.39 18.82
N ARG A 218 11.84 -6.40 19.65
CA ARG A 218 13.21 -5.91 19.85
C ARG A 218 13.73 -6.64 21.07
N ALA A 219 14.86 -7.33 20.96
CA ALA A 219 15.46 -8.03 22.10
C ALA A 219 15.87 -7.04 23.21
N LEU A 220 16.43 -5.88 22.83
CA LEU A 220 16.88 -4.85 23.76
C LEU A 220 16.46 -3.47 23.25
N ILE A 221 15.92 -2.64 24.14
CA ILE A 221 15.65 -1.22 23.90
C ILE A 221 16.19 -0.37 25.04
N GLY A 222 16.54 0.87 24.75
CA GLY A 222 17.05 1.75 25.78
C GLY A 222 17.23 3.18 25.34
N ARG A 223 17.49 4.03 26.32
CA ARG A 223 17.84 5.44 26.15
C ARG A 223 19.19 5.71 26.81
N ILE A 224 20.02 6.53 26.17
CA ILE A 224 21.32 6.94 26.67
C ILE A 224 21.29 8.43 26.96
N THR A 225 21.57 8.82 28.20
CA THR A 225 21.57 10.20 28.66
C THR A 225 22.87 10.59 29.35
N ASP A 226 23.13 11.89 29.47
CA ASP A 226 24.13 12.41 30.40
C ASP A 226 23.55 12.49 31.82
N THR A 227 24.39 12.87 32.78
CA THR A 227 24.00 13.12 34.18
C THR A 227 22.95 14.22 34.34
N ASN A 228 22.83 15.12 33.37
CA ASN A 228 21.84 16.21 33.34
C ASN A 228 20.52 15.81 32.67
N GLY A 229 20.38 14.54 32.24
CA GLY A 229 19.19 14.02 31.56
C GLY A 229 19.09 14.32 30.06
N ASN A 230 20.10 14.98 29.48
CA ASN A 230 20.17 15.26 28.05
C ASN A 230 20.45 13.97 27.27
N LEU A 231 19.88 13.88 26.07
CA LEU A 231 20.05 12.73 25.19
C LEU A 231 21.44 12.73 24.53
N LEU A 232 22.15 11.61 24.65
CA LEU A 232 23.45 11.45 23.99
C LEU A 232 23.29 10.86 22.60
N HIS A 233 23.96 11.48 21.63
CA HIS A 233 23.96 11.09 20.23
C HIS A 233 25.29 10.45 19.84
N ARG A 234 25.25 9.57 18.82
CA ARG A 234 26.44 8.90 18.25
C ARG A 234 27.22 8.02 19.26
N VAL A 235 26.55 7.54 20.30
CA VAL A 235 27.11 6.56 21.23
C VAL A 235 27.39 5.25 20.48
N ARG A 236 28.59 4.72 20.67
CA ARG A 236 29.04 3.42 20.17
C ARG A 236 28.72 2.36 21.19
N VAL A 237 28.10 1.28 20.76
CA VAL A 237 27.74 0.16 21.63
C VAL A 237 28.41 -1.11 21.09
N SER A 238 29.25 -1.72 21.92
CA SER A 238 29.83 -3.05 21.70
C SER A 238 29.09 -4.06 22.56
N VAL A 239 28.88 -5.26 22.03
CA VAL A 239 28.21 -6.38 22.71
C VAL A 239 29.18 -7.55 22.69
N ASP A 240 29.49 -8.10 23.87
CA ASP A 240 30.38 -9.25 24.07
C ASP A 240 31.74 -9.08 23.36
N GLY A 241 32.32 -7.88 23.47
CA GLY A 241 33.63 -7.57 22.87
C GLY A 241 33.64 -7.44 21.34
N LYS A 242 32.49 -7.55 20.65
CA LYS A 242 32.40 -7.38 19.19
C LYS A 242 32.67 -5.93 18.77
N LYS A 243 32.99 -5.73 17.48
CA LYS A 243 33.26 -4.40 16.92
C LYS A 243 32.15 -3.41 17.30
N PRO A 244 32.49 -2.24 17.89
CA PRO A 244 31.50 -1.29 18.36
C PRO A 244 30.71 -0.70 17.18
N GLU A 245 29.39 -0.76 17.27
CA GLU A 245 28.51 -0.19 16.25
C GLU A 245 27.96 1.16 16.72
N VAL A 246 27.92 2.13 15.81
CA VAL A 246 27.17 3.37 16.04
C VAL A 246 25.69 3.06 15.83
N LYS A 247 24.92 2.94 16.93
CA LYS A 247 23.48 2.75 16.82
C LYS A 247 22.83 4.05 16.36
N ARG A 248 22.39 4.08 15.10
CA ARG A 248 21.67 5.21 14.46
C ARG A 248 20.22 5.30 14.93
N GLY A 249 19.99 5.40 16.23
CA GLY A 249 18.68 5.77 16.75
C GLY A 249 18.52 7.29 16.75
N THR A 250 17.39 7.79 16.25
CA THR A 250 17.04 9.19 16.40
C THR A 250 16.81 9.51 17.88
N LYS A 251 17.38 10.61 18.37
CA LYS A 251 17.16 11.14 19.74
C LYS A 251 17.67 10.25 20.89
N GLY A 252 18.91 9.75 20.82
CA GLY A 252 19.59 9.03 21.92
C GLY A 252 18.93 7.71 22.39
N ASN A 253 18.00 7.19 21.60
CA ASN A 253 17.44 5.85 21.79
C ASN A 253 18.32 4.82 21.06
N TYR A 254 18.42 3.61 21.59
CA TYR A 254 19.05 2.49 20.91
C TYR A 254 18.17 1.24 20.97
N PHE A 255 18.38 0.33 20.02
CA PHE A 255 17.74 -0.98 20.05
C PHE A 255 18.55 -2.05 19.34
N TYR A 256 18.39 -3.29 19.80
CA TYR A 256 18.82 -4.50 19.11
C TYR A 256 17.58 -5.30 18.71
N LYS A 257 17.51 -5.70 17.44
CA LYS A 257 16.39 -6.48 16.92
C LYS A 257 16.45 -7.91 17.46
N ASN A 258 17.60 -8.56 17.25
CA ASN A 258 17.84 -9.94 17.64
C ASN A 258 19.09 -9.98 18.51
N MET A 259 18.98 -10.64 19.65
CA MET A 259 20.11 -11.07 20.49
C MET A 259 19.82 -12.51 20.89
N THR A 260 20.87 -13.29 21.11
CA THR A 260 20.73 -14.65 21.65
C THR A 260 20.17 -14.57 23.07
N ASN A 261 19.54 -15.65 23.53
CA ASN A 261 19.12 -15.72 24.92
C ASN A 261 20.37 -15.94 25.79
N GLY A 262 20.44 -15.26 26.93
CA GLY A 262 21.58 -15.37 27.84
C GLY A 262 22.05 -14.02 28.39
N SER A 263 23.10 -14.07 29.20
CA SER A 263 23.76 -12.88 29.73
C SER A 263 24.67 -12.27 28.67
N HIS A 264 24.59 -10.96 28.51
CA HIS A 264 25.36 -10.19 27.54
C HIS A 264 26.04 -9.01 28.22
N GLN A 265 27.28 -8.71 27.83
CA GLN A 265 28.01 -7.55 28.31
C GLN A 265 28.01 -6.46 27.24
N LEU A 266 27.46 -5.29 27.58
CA LEU A 266 27.40 -4.13 26.70
C LEU A 266 28.38 -3.06 27.16
N LYS A 267 29.23 -2.61 26.23
CA LYS A 267 30.13 -1.46 26.42
C LYS A 267 29.62 -0.27 25.64
N PHE A 268 29.31 0.82 26.35
CA PHE A 268 28.88 2.10 25.80
C PHE A 268 30.06 3.07 25.78
N SER A 269 30.35 3.68 24.64
CA SER A 269 31.41 4.70 24.51
C SER A 269 30.96 5.88 23.67
N CYS A 270 31.29 7.08 24.12
CA CYS A 270 30.97 8.33 23.44
C CYS A 270 32.13 9.32 23.61
N LYS A 271 32.41 10.14 22.59
CA LYS A 271 33.51 11.11 22.67
C LYS A 271 33.23 12.12 23.79
N GLY A 272 34.19 12.32 24.70
CA GLY A 272 34.07 13.23 25.85
C GLY A 272 33.27 12.67 27.04
N TYR A 273 33.01 11.35 27.06
CA TYR A 273 32.34 10.66 28.15
C TYR A 273 33.10 9.39 28.50
N GLU A 274 33.10 9.04 29.78
CA GLU A 274 33.71 7.80 30.27
C GLU A 274 32.95 6.58 29.73
N PRO A 275 33.67 5.53 29.28
CA PRO A 275 33.03 4.31 28.79
C PRO A 275 32.41 3.52 29.95
N ILE A 276 31.21 2.99 29.74
CA ILE A 276 30.48 2.23 30.76
C ILE A 276 30.22 0.81 30.28
N LEU A 277 30.40 -0.16 31.19
CA LEU A 277 30.02 -1.55 31.02
C LEU A 277 28.70 -1.84 31.76
N LYS A 278 27.78 -2.54 31.10
CA LYS A 278 26.53 -3.03 31.69
C LYS A 278 26.28 -4.46 31.27
N GLU A 279 25.92 -5.29 32.24
CA GLU A 279 25.45 -6.64 32.00
C GLU A 279 23.93 -6.66 31.88
N VAL A 280 23.42 -7.45 30.93
CA VAL A 280 21.99 -7.59 30.71
C VAL A 280 21.63 -9.04 30.42
N LEU A 281 20.56 -9.52 31.05
CA LEU A 281 19.98 -10.81 30.74
C LEU A 281 18.91 -10.65 29.64
N ILE A 282 19.10 -11.34 28.52
CA ILE A 282 18.13 -11.38 27.43
C ILE A 282 17.33 -12.68 27.53
N LEU A 283 16.01 -12.54 27.71
CA LEU A 283 15.07 -13.66 27.78
C LEU A 283 14.32 -13.82 26.45
N ALA A 284 14.04 -15.07 26.08
CA ALA A 284 13.31 -15.37 24.85
C ALA A 284 11.95 -14.67 24.83
N SER A 285 11.57 -14.13 23.67
CA SER A 285 10.24 -13.53 23.44
C SER A 285 9.88 -12.29 24.26
N GLN A 286 10.78 -11.75 25.09
CA GLN A 286 10.61 -10.52 25.84
C GLN A 286 11.51 -9.40 25.32
N THR A 287 11.09 -8.15 25.51
CA THR A 287 11.91 -6.98 25.21
C THR A 287 12.53 -6.46 26.49
N THR A 288 13.84 -6.61 26.63
CA THR A 288 14.57 -6.06 27.79
C THR A 288 14.76 -4.55 27.61
N ARG A 289 14.52 -3.77 28.66
CA ARG A 289 14.74 -2.32 28.67
C ARG A 289 15.93 -1.98 29.55
N LEU A 290 16.93 -1.32 28.97
CA LEU A 290 18.15 -0.88 29.67
C LEU A 290 18.40 0.61 29.36
N ASN A 291 18.32 1.47 30.36
CA ASN A 291 18.70 2.87 30.21
C ASN A 291 20.10 3.08 30.77
N VAL A 292 20.88 3.94 30.13
CA VAL A 292 22.29 4.18 30.48
C VAL A 292 22.51 5.68 30.68
N VAL A 293 23.12 6.03 31.80
CA VAL A 293 23.57 7.40 32.11
C VAL A 293 25.09 7.41 31.99
N MET A 294 25.65 8.30 31.17
CA MET A 294 27.10 8.45 30.99
C MET A 294 27.61 9.72 31.66
N GLN A 295 28.79 9.64 32.28
CA GLN A 295 29.48 10.76 32.91
C GLN A 295 30.50 11.36 31.92
N ARG A 296 30.65 12.69 31.95
CA ARG A 296 31.67 13.36 31.14
C ARG A 296 33.05 13.00 31.68
N GLU A 297 33.98 12.78 30.77
CA GLU A 297 35.38 12.54 31.13
C GLU A 297 35.92 13.82 31.78
N SER A 298 36.38 13.71 33.02
CA SER A 298 37.01 14.82 33.73
C SER A 298 38.25 15.22 32.95
N GLN A 299 38.30 16.45 32.43
CA GLN A 299 39.53 16.99 31.86
C GLN A 299 40.54 17.12 33.01
N GLN A 300 41.35 16.09 33.24
CA GLN A 300 42.62 16.29 33.91
C GLN A 300 43.56 16.93 32.89
N ASP A 301 44.08 18.09 33.29
CA ASP A 301 45.04 18.88 32.53
C ASP A 301 46.23 18.04 32.05
N LYS A 302 46.79 18.50 30.93
CA LYS A 302 47.99 18.00 30.25
C LYS A 302 49.18 17.78 31.18
#